data_AF-A0A7L2UZX2-F1
#
_entry.id   AF-A0A7L2UZX2-F1
#
_cell.length_a   1.000
_cell.length_b   1.000
_cell.length_c   1.000
_cell.angle_alpha   90.00
_cell.angle_beta   90.00
_cell.angle_gamma   90.00
#
_symmetry.space_group_name_H-M   'P 1'
#
loop_
_entity.id
_entity.type
_entity.pdbx_description
1 polymer ?
#
loop_
_entity_poly.entity_id
_entity_poly.type
_entity_poly.pdbx_seq_one_letter_code
_entity_poly.pdbx_strand_id
1 'polypeptide(L)' 'WQELVTFEDIAVYLSRAEWDAVAEGQRELYRSVMLDNYKLLTSLGYPGPKPDILYRMERGEEPWV' A
#
# COMPACT_ATOMS: atom_id res chain seq x y z
N TRP A 1 -11.26 -3.58 24.49
CA TRP A 1 -11.04 -4.20 23.18
C TRP A 1 -10.15 -3.24 22.40
N GLN A 2 -8.98 -3.69 21.96
CA GLN A 2 -8.20 -2.94 20.99
C GLN A 2 -8.78 -3.24 19.61
N GLU A 3 -9.03 -2.19 18.83
CA GLU A 3 -9.45 -2.32 17.44
C GLU A 3 -8.28 -2.91 16.64
N LEU A 4 -8.56 -3.87 15.76
CA LEU A 4 -7.52 -4.48 14.92
C LEU A 4 -7.09 -3.47 13.87
N VAL A 5 -5.81 -3.13 13.84
CA VAL A 5 -5.25 -2.28 12.78
C VAL A 5 -5.33 -3.04 11.46
N THR A 6 -5.91 -2.39 10.46
CA THR A 6 -6.07 -2.89 9.10
C THR A 6 -5.08 -2.21 8.15
N PHE A 7 -5.01 -2.68 6.91
CA PHE A 7 -4.14 -2.05 5.90
C PHE A 7 -4.62 -0.65 5.57
N GLU A 8 -5.92 -0.45 5.55
CA GLU A 8 -6.61 0.81 5.28
C GLU A 8 -6.25 1.91 6.31
N ASP A 9 -5.92 1.52 7.54
CA ASP A 9 -5.53 2.46 8.61
C ASP A 9 -4.11 3.04 8.41
N ILE A 10 -3.25 2.35 7.65
CA ILE A 10 -1.84 2.72 7.48
C ILE A 10 -1.45 3.02 6.03
N ALA A 11 -2.33 2.71 5.08
CA ALA A 11 -2.11 2.93 3.66
C ALA A 11 -2.52 4.33 3.21
N VAL A 12 -1.81 4.83 2.21
CA VAL A 12 -2.17 6.05 1.50
C VAL A 12 -2.57 5.65 0.09
N TYR A 13 -3.77 6.02 -0.33
CA TYR A 13 -4.25 5.77 -1.68
C TYR A 13 -4.13 7.05 -2.50
N LEU A 14 -3.53 6.93 -3.67
CA LEU A 14 -3.36 8.04 -4.60
C LEU A 14 -4.32 7.85 -5.75
N SER A 15 -5.05 8.90 -6.11
CA SER A 15 -5.76 8.94 -7.39
C SER A 15 -4.77 8.97 -8.54
N ARG A 16 -5.25 8.70 -9.77
CA ARG A 16 -4.43 8.83 -10.98
C ARG A 16 -3.72 10.19 -11.09
N ALA A 17 -4.46 11.27 -10.82
CA ALA A 17 -3.93 12.63 -10.94
C ALA A 17 -2.84 12.92 -9.90
N GLU A 18 -3.01 12.44 -8.66
CA GLU A 18 -1.99 12.56 -7.62
C GLU A 18 -0.76 11.72 -7.96
N TRP A 19 -0.96 10.48 -8.45
CA TRP A 19 0.13 9.60 -8.90
C TRP A 19 0.97 10.24 -10.01
N ASP A 20 0.31 10.84 -10.99
CA ASP A 20 0.98 11.53 -12.10
C ASP A 20 1.82 12.72 -11.62
N ALA A 21 1.44 13.35 -10.51
CA ALA A 21 2.21 14.42 -9.86
C ALA A 21 3.35 13.92 -8.95
N VAL A 22 3.39 12.62 -8.59
CA VAL A 22 4.48 12.04 -7.79
C VAL A 22 5.73 11.87 -8.64
N ALA A 23 6.85 12.44 -8.20
CA ALA A 23 8.16 12.25 -8.82
C ALA A 23 8.59 10.78 -8.79
N GLU A 24 9.34 10.32 -9.80
CA GLU A 24 9.72 8.91 -9.97
C GLU A 24 10.36 8.29 -8.70
N GLY A 25 11.34 8.95 -8.08
CA GLY A 25 11.96 8.46 -6.84
C GLY A 25 10.98 8.39 -5.65
N GLN A 26 9.96 9.25 -5.64
CA GLN A 26 8.90 9.21 -4.62
C GLN A 26 7.89 8.08 -4.90
N ARG A 27 7.71 7.67 -6.17
CA ARG A 27 6.89 6.49 -6.54
C ARG A 27 7.53 5.19 -6.07
N GLU A 28 8.86 5.08 -6.15
CA GLU A 28 9.60 3.94 -5.57
C GLU A 28 9.45 3.90 -4.06
N LEU A 29 9.60 5.05 -3.38
CA LEU A 29 9.39 5.15 -1.95
C LEU A 29 7.96 4.75 -1.56
N TYR A 30 6.95 5.22 -2.30
CA TYR A 30 5.55 4.83 -2.08
C TYR A 30 5.37 3.31 -2.14
N ARG A 31 5.90 2.67 -3.20
CA ARG A 31 5.83 1.21 -3.36
C ARG A 31 6.48 0.47 -2.18
N SER A 32 7.67 0.91 -1.76
CA SER A 32 8.37 0.31 -0.62
C SER A 32 7.55 0.43 0.67
N VAL A 33 7.03 1.63 0.96
CA VAL A 33 6.23 1.88 2.17
C VAL A 33 4.96 1.02 2.19
N MET A 34 4.23 0.93 1.07
CA MET A 34 3.02 0.09 1.03
C MET A 34 3.32 -1.40 1.21
N LEU A 35 4.43 -1.90 0.66
CA LEU A 35 4.87 -3.27 0.87
C LEU A 35 5.28 -3.52 2.33
N ASP A 36 6.01 -2.59 2.93
CA ASP A 36 6.47 -2.73 4.32
C ASP A 36 5.33 -2.60 5.33
N ASN A 37 4.34 -1.76 5.05
CA ASN A 37 3.09 -1.69 5.80
C ASN A 37 2.36 -3.04 5.83
N TYR A 38 2.24 -3.71 4.68
CA TYR A 38 1.60 -5.03 4.63
C TYR A 38 2.41 -6.08 5.39
N LYS A 39 3.74 -6.10 5.23
CA LYS A 39 4.61 -7.01 6.00
C LYS A 39 4.45 -6.78 7.50
N LEU A 40 4.43 -5.53 7.95
CA LEU A 40 4.22 -5.18 9.35
C LEU A 40 2.88 -5.74 9.84
N LEU A 41 1.78 -5.51 9.12
CA LEU A 41 0.48 -6.05 9.49
C LEU A 41 0.43 -7.58 9.53
N THR A 42 1.02 -8.26 8.54
CA THR A 42 1.09 -9.73 8.56
C THR A 42 1.89 -10.23 9.77
N SER A 43 2.94 -9.52 10.19
CA SER A 43 3.71 -9.86 11.40
C SER A 43 2.92 -9.67 12.70
N LEU A 44 1.91 -8.79 12.67
CA LEU A 44 0.97 -8.56 13.77
C LEU A 44 -0.25 -9.51 13.74
N GLY A 45 -0.26 -10.49 12.84
CA GLY A 45 -1.34 -11.48 12.74
C GLY A 45 -2.57 -10.98 11.97
N TYR A 46 -2.41 -10.00 11.08
CA TYR A 46 -3.50 -9.49 10.23
C TYR A 46 -4.18 -10.63 9.44
N PRO A 47 -5.49 -10.86 9.63
CA PRO A 47 -6.22 -11.95 8.98
C PRO A 47 -6.84 -11.56 7.64
N GLY A 48 -6.76 -10.28 7.26
CA GLY A 48 -7.44 -9.77 6.06
C GLY A 48 -6.71 -10.11 4.76
N PRO A 49 -7.39 -9.93 3.62
CA PRO A 49 -6.82 -10.24 2.31
C PRO A 49 -5.65 -9.30 1.99
N LYS A 50 -4.84 -9.71 1.02
CA LYS A 50 -3.84 -8.83 0.44
C LYS A 50 -4.52 -7.70 -0.36
N PRO A 51 -4.18 -6.43 -0.13
CA PRO A 51 -4.77 -5.30 -0.86
C PRO A 51 -4.49 -5.32 -2.37
N ASP A 52 -5.46 -4.88 -3.17
CA ASP A 52 -5.38 -4.82 -4.64
C ASP A 52 -4.20 -3.99 -5.14
N ILE A 53 -3.87 -2.89 -4.46
CA ILE A 53 -2.73 -2.05 -4.84
C ILE A 53 -1.41 -2.83 -4.82
N LEU A 54 -1.26 -3.81 -3.92
CA LEU A 54 -0.04 -4.63 -3.84
C LEU A 54 0.01 -5.65 -4.98
N TYR A 55 -1.13 -6.23 -5.38
CA TYR A 55 -1.18 -7.09 -6.56
C TYR A 55 -0.79 -6.34 -7.84
N ARG A 56 -1.20 -5.06 -7.95
CA ARG A 56 -0.80 -4.20 -9.09
C ARG A 56 0.71 -3.95 -9.08
N MET A 57 1.27 -3.59 -7.92
CA MET A 57 2.73 -3.41 -7.78
C MET A 57 3.52 -4.66 -8.17
N GLU A 58 3.09 -5.84 -7.76
CA GLU A 58 3.75 -7.12 -8.09
C GLU A 58 3.73 -7.44 -9.59
N ARG A 59 2.71 -6.96 -10.31
CA ARG A 59 2.59 -7.08 -11.76
C ARG A 59 3.39 -6.00 -12.51
N GLY A 60 4.05 -5.09 -11.80
CA GLY A 60 4.73 -3.93 -12.40
C GLY A 60 3.75 -2.84 -12.87
N GLU A 61 2.48 -2.94 -12.48
CA GLU A 61 1.49 -1.90 -12.73
C GLU A 61 1.62 -0.83 -11.66
N GLU A 62 1.15 0.38 -11.95
CA GLU A 62 1.15 1.43 -10.94
C GLU A 62 -0.11 1.41 -10.06
N PRO A 63 0.02 1.85 -8.80
CA PRO A 63 -0.89 1.51 -7.72
C PRO A 63 -1.91 2.62 -7.41
N TRP A 64 -2.35 3.37 -8.43
CA TRP A 64 -3.34 4.44 -8.24
C TRP A 64 -4.76 3.89 -8.22
N VAL A 65 -5.63 4.45 -7.37
CA VAL A 65 -7.06 4.10 -7.29
C VAL A 65 -7.85 4.82 -8.38
#